data_AF-A0A965AHF1-F1
#
_entry.id   AF-A0A965AHF1-F1
#
_cell.length_a   1.000
_cell.length_b   1.000
_cell.length_c   1.000
_cell.angle_alpha   90.00
_cell.angle_beta   90.00
_cell.angle_gamma   90.00
#
_symmetry.space_group_name_H-M   'P 1'
#
loop_
_entity.id
_entity.type
_entity.pdbx_description
1 polymer ?
#
loop_
_entity_poly.entity_id
_entity_poly.type
_entity_poly.pdbx_seq_one_letter_code
_entity_poly.pdbx_strand_id
1 'polypeptide(L)'
;MKDFTTKQLLEWCNKHHAEGKTLSIHWDGGNDSGWVHFQIDGEECSEPEAEALVDLMYSELDYGSWAGDFSANGEASWDPEEKAFIGTDYYSQSEGTSSKANIEVRIPKYIPFDEMHINTDEKLNVTSEIMIINGFIHPETKLIELKLNETLSVKFSEAVDEALEKRGEEFSSGWFTYRIMRNDFKEDGDDLVATIDTIEYSVRDGHDNYVEINLNELLEEE
;
A
#
# COMPACT_ATOMS: atom_id res chain seq x y z
N MET A 1 -3.05 -25.63 -20.58
CA MET A 1 -4.25 -25.50 -21.43
C MET A 1 -4.84 -26.87 -21.70
N LYS A 2 -6.01 -27.14 -21.12
CA LYS A 2 -6.95 -28.06 -21.75
C LYS A 2 -7.57 -27.26 -22.88
N ASP A 3 -7.44 -27.73 -24.12
CA ASP A 3 -7.87 -26.99 -25.31
C ASP A 3 -9.40 -26.97 -25.40
N PHE A 4 -10.05 -26.03 -24.70
CA PHE A 4 -11.43 -25.64 -24.96
C PHE A 4 -11.41 -24.53 -26.01
N THR A 5 -12.21 -24.68 -27.06
CA THR A 5 -12.48 -23.59 -28.00
C THR A 5 -13.33 -22.53 -27.33
N THR A 6 -13.22 -21.28 -27.78
CA THR A 6 -14.04 -20.18 -27.27
C THR A 6 -15.54 -20.52 -27.36
N LYS A 7 -15.95 -21.19 -28.44
CA LYS A 7 -17.33 -21.66 -28.61
C LYS A 7 -17.79 -22.62 -27.50
N GLN A 8 -16.95 -23.54 -27.05
CA GLN A 8 -17.31 -24.50 -26.00
C GLN A 8 -17.49 -23.80 -24.65
N LEU A 9 -16.63 -22.83 -24.34
CA LEU A 9 -16.75 -22.02 -23.12
C LEU A 9 -18.04 -21.20 -23.13
N LEU A 10 -18.36 -20.57 -24.26
CA LEU A 10 -19.59 -19.81 -24.44
C LEU A 10 -20.86 -20.67 -24.32
N GLU A 11 -20.85 -21.88 -24.89
CA GLU A 11 -21.96 -22.83 -24.73
C GLU A 11 -22.12 -23.28 -23.26
N TRP A 12 -21.01 -23.48 -22.55
CA TRP A 12 -21.00 -23.86 -21.15
C TRP A 12 -21.57 -22.74 -20.24
N CYS A 13 -21.11 -21.49 -20.42
CA CYS A 13 -21.63 -20.34 -19.68
C CYS A 13 -23.13 -20.14 -19.90
N ASN A 14 -23.58 -20.16 -21.15
CA ASN A 14 -24.98 -20.00 -21.50
C ASN A 14 -25.87 -21.13 -20.96
N LYS A 15 -25.37 -22.36 -20.90
CA LYS A 15 -26.10 -23.47 -20.30
C LYS A 15 -26.35 -23.25 -18.81
N HIS A 16 -25.32 -22.89 -18.04
CA HIS A 16 -25.49 -22.63 -16.60
C HIS A 16 -26.38 -21.40 -16.35
N HIS A 17 -26.26 -20.36 -17.17
CA HIS A 17 -27.16 -19.22 -17.11
C HIS A 17 -28.63 -19.63 -17.39
N ALA A 18 -28.88 -20.47 -18.39
CA ALA A 18 -30.21 -20.99 -18.70
C ALA A 18 -30.79 -21.90 -17.58
N GLU A 19 -29.93 -22.51 -16.77
CA GLU A 19 -30.30 -23.23 -15.54
C GLU A 19 -30.61 -22.27 -14.36
N GLY A 20 -30.45 -20.97 -14.55
CA GLY A 20 -30.70 -19.92 -13.56
C GLY A 20 -29.54 -19.67 -12.60
N LYS A 21 -28.33 -20.14 -12.94
CA LYS A 21 -27.14 -19.99 -12.10
C LYS A 21 -26.41 -18.68 -12.38
N THR A 22 -25.70 -18.21 -11.37
CA THR A 22 -24.81 -17.05 -11.45
C THR A 22 -23.37 -17.51 -11.60
N LEU A 23 -22.65 -16.98 -12.57
CA LEU A 23 -21.26 -17.33 -12.85
C LEU A 23 -20.38 -16.10 -12.61
N SER A 24 -19.29 -16.26 -11.86
CA SER A 24 -18.34 -15.17 -11.62
C SER A 24 -16.92 -15.68 -11.49
N ILE A 25 -15.98 -14.84 -11.91
CA ILE A 25 -14.54 -15.02 -11.75
C ILE A 25 -14.08 -14.01 -10.72
N HIS A 26 -13.30 -14.47 -9.75
CA HIS A 26 -12.78 -13.66 -8.65
C HIS A 26 -11.27 -13.73 -8.64
N TRP A 27 -10.63 -12.66 -8.21
CA TRP A 27 -9.19 -12.64 -7.98
C TRP A 27 -8.85 -11.88 -6.71
N ASP A 28 -7.79 -12.34 -6.09
CA ASP A 28 -7.16 -11.72 -4.93
C ASP A 28 -5.67 -11.97 -5.07
N GLY A 29 -4.88 -10.89 -5.08
CA GLY A 29 -3.46 -11.02 -5.07
C GLY A 29 -2.71 -9.74 -4.81
N GLY A 30 -1.39 -9.89 -4.71
CA GLY A 30 -0.50 -8.86 -4.23
C GLY A 30 0.22 -9.29 -2.97
N ASN A 31 1.13 -8.44 -2.48
CA ASN A 31 2.10 -8.76 -1.43
C ASN A 31 3.02 -9.94 -1.81
N ASP A 32 2.59 -11.17 -1.54
CA ASP A 32 3.40 -12.40 -1.65
C ASP A 32 2.87 -13.40 -2.70
N SER A 33 1.58 -13.36 -3.02
CA SER A 33 0.95 -14.29 -3.95
C SER A 33 -0.39 -13.76 -4.45
N GLY A 34 -0.93 -14.37 -5.50
CA GLY A 34 -2.28 -14.11 -5.96
C GLY A 34 -2.90 -15.34 -6.59
N TRP A 35 -4.22 -15.38 -6.57
CA TRP A 35 -4.98 -16.43 -7.21
C TRP A 35 -6.23 -15.89 -7.89
N VAL A 36 -6.67 -16.61 -8.91
CA VAL A 36 -7.94 -16.41 -9.60
C VAL A 36 -8.74 -17.68 -9.43
N HIS A 37 -10.01 -17.57 -9.09
CA HIS A 37 -10.91 -18.72 -8.94
C HIS A 37 -12.29 -18.43 -9.53
N PHE A 38 -12.97 -19.49 -9.94
CA PHE A 38 -14.31 -19.41 -10.52
C PHE A 38 -15.36 -19.78 -9.49
N GLN A 39 -16.53 -19.14 -9.54
CA GLN A 39 -17.67 -19.48 -8.72
C GLN A 39 -18.95 -19.69 -9.53
N ILE A 40 -19.77 -20.64 -9.09
CA ILE A 40 -21.15 -20.84 -9.54
C ILE A 40 -22.05 -20.72 -8.32
N ASP A 41 -23.00 -19.79 -8.34
CA ASP A 41 -23.89 -19.47 -7.21
C ASP A 41 -23.14 -19.19 -5.89
N GLY A 42 -21.93 -18.63 -5.99
CA GLY A 42 -21.06 -18.30 -4.85
C GLY A 42 -20.22 -19.46 -4.33
N GLU A 43 -20.32 -20.65 -4.93
CA GLU A 43 -19.48 -21.81 -4.58
C GLU A 43 -18.34 -21.99 -5.59
N GLU A 44 -17.14 -22.25 -5.10
CA GLU A 44 -15.95 -22.45 -5.93
C GLU A 44 -16.12 -23.64 -6.89
N CYS A 45 -15.79 -23.42 -8.16
CA CYS A 45 -15.92 -24.40 -9.23
C CYS A 45 -14.57 -24.66 -9.89
N SER A 46 -14.14 -25.93 -9.89
CA SER A 46 -12.91 -26.41 -10.55
C SER A 46 -13.22 -27.32 -11.75
N GLU A 47 -14.39 -27.13 -12.38
CA GLU A 47 -14.70 -27.80 -13.65
C GLU A 47 -13.67 -27.41 -14.72
N PRO A 48 -13.32 -28.31 -15.65
CA PRO A 48 -12.32 -28.03 -16.68
C PRO A 48 -12.55 -26.74 -17.48
N GLU A 49 -13.81 -26.39 -17.76
CA GLU A 49 -14.22 -25.16 -18.43
C GLU A 49 -14.00 -23.93 -17.54
N ALA A 50 -14.29 -24.05 -16.23
CA ALA A 50 -14.03 -23.00 -15.25
C ALA A 50 -12.53 -22.70 -15.12
N GLU A 51 -11.68 -23.75 -15.09
CA GLU A 51 -10.22 -23.61 -15.10
C GLU A 51 -9.70 -22.92 -16.37
N ALA A 52 -10.31 -23.19 -17.53
CA ALA A 52 -9.94 -22.50 -18.77
C ALA A 52 -10.33 -21.02 -18.76
N LEU A 53 -11.47 -20.66 -18.16
CA LEU A 53 -11.87 -19.27 -17.95
C LEU A 53 -10.96 -18.56 -16.93
N VAL A 54 -10.50 -19.28 -15.91
CA VAL A 54 -9.49 -18.79 -14.95
C VAL A 54 -8.17 -18.51 -15.67
N ASP A 55 -7.69 -19.41 -16.53
CA ASP A 55 -6.48 -19.20 -17.35
C ASP A 55 -6.62 -17.95 -18.26
N LEU A 56 -7.80 -17.72 -18.84
CA LEU A 56 -8.09 -16.51 -19.62
C LEU A 56 -8.03 -15.25 -18.76
N MET A 57 -8.60 -15.29 -17.55
CA MET A 57 -8.56 -14.15 -16.64
C MET A 57 -7.15 -13.84 -16.14
N TYR A 58 -6.31 -14.84 -15.88
CA TYR A 58 -4.89 -14.61 -15.60
C TYR A 58 -4.17 -13.89 -16.74
N SER A 59 -4.57 -14.18 -17.98
CA SER A 59 -3.99 -13.53 -19.16
C SER A 59 -4.52 -12.11 -19.35
N GLU A 60 -5.79 -11.86 -19.02
CA GLU A 60 -6.42 -10.54 -19.10
C GLU A 60 -5.87 -9.57 -18.04
N LEU A 61 -5.73 -10.02 -16.79
CA LEU A 61 -5.20 -9.20 -15.71
C LEU A 61 -3.70 -8.88 -15.89
N ASP A 62 -2.95 -9.75 -16.57
CA ASP A 62 -1.54 -9.59 -16.96
C ASP A 62 -0.59 -9.03 -15.87
N TYR A 63 -0.86 -9.31 -14.60
CA TYR A 63 0.00 -8.89 -13.48
C TYR A 63 1.39 -9.54 -13.49
N GLY A 64 1.61 -10.55 -14.34
CA GLY A 64 2.84 -11.32 -14.43
C GLY A 64 3.14 -12.08 -13.13
N SER A 65 3.84 -11.42 -12.20
CA SER A 65 4.05 -11.93 -10.84
C SER A 65 3.17 -11.18 -9.86
N TRP A 66 2.29 -11.91 -9.17
CA TRP A 66 1.45 -11.40 -8.10
C TRP A 66 2.20 -11.04 -6.81
N ALA A 67 3.54 -11.03 -6.83
CA ALA A 67 4.38 -10.65 -5.71
C ALA A 67 4.87 -9.22 -5.89
N GLY A 68 4.65 -8.37 -4.88
CA GLY A 68 5.01 -6.95 -4.93
C GLY A 68 4.25 -6.13 -3.88
N ASP A 69 4.65 -4.87 -3.70
CA ASP A 69 3.97 -3.92 -2.79
C ASP A 69 2.72 -3.30 -3.47
N PHE A 70 1.82 -4.18 -3.85
CA PHE A 70 0.51 -3.86 -4.41
C PHE A 70 -0.54 -4.86 -3.89
N SER A 71 -1.81 -4.49 -4.05
CA SER A 71 -2.98 -5.31 -3.81
C SER A 71 -3.89 -5.15 -5.03
N ALA A 72 -4.36 -6.27 -5.58
CA ALA A 72 -5.28 -6.31 -6.69
C ALA A 72 -6.34 -7.36 -6.38
N ASN A 73 -7.59 -6.92 -6.25
CA ASN A 73 -8.71 -7.81 -5.97
C ASN A 73 -9.92 -7.38 -6.77
N GLY A 74 -10.80 -8.31 -7.11
CA GLY A 74 -11.99 -7.96 -7.88
C GLY A 74 -12.82 -9.16 -8.27
N GLU A 75 -13.89 -8.85 -8.98
CA GLU A 75 -14.80 -9.85 -9.52
C GLU A 75 -15.32 -9.43 -10.89
N ALA A 76 -15.55 -10.42 -11.75
CA ALA A 76 -16.21 -10.26 -13.03
C ALA A 76 -17.36 -11.27 -13.14
N SER A 77 -18.56 -10.79 -13.46
CA SER A 77 -19.76 -11.61 -13.58
C SER A 77 -20.12 -11.86 -15.03
N TRP A 78 -20.67 -13.04 -15.34
CA TRP A 78 -21.12 -13.36 -16.68
C TRP A 78 -22.33 -12.53 -17.09
N ASP A 79 -22.20 -11.78 -18.17
CA ASP A 79 -23.29 -11.13 -18.90
C ASP A 79 -23.66 -11.96 -20.14
N PRO A 80 -24.84 -12.58 -20.19
CA PRO A 80 -25.28 -13.39 -21.32
C PRO A 80 -25.65 -12.57 -22.57
N GLU A 81 -25.98 -11.29 -22.43
CA GLU A 81 -26.33 -10.41 -23.56
C GLU A 81 -25.06 -9.98 -24.29
N GLU A 82 -24.06 -9.52 -23.53
CA GLU A 82 -22.74 -9.13 -24.06
C GLU A 82 -21.83 -10.34 -24.33
N LYS A 83 -22.20 -11.52 -23.78
CA LYS A 83 -21.40 -12.77 -23.82
C LYS A 83 -19.99 -12.56 -23.28
N ALA A 84 -19.89 -11.81 -22.19
CA ALA A 84 -18.63 -11.41 -21.58
C ALA A 84 -18.67 -11.59 -20.06
N PHE A 85 -17.50 -11.79 -19.45
CA PHE A 85 -17.34 -11.55 -18.02
C PHE A 85 -16.96 -10.09 -17.81
N ILE A 86 -17.80 -9.33 -17.11
CA ILE A 86 -17.61 -7.89 -16.90
C ILE A 86 -17.43 -7.63 -15.41
N GLY A 87 -16.40 -6.86 -15.08
CA GLY A 87 -15.99 -6.66 -13.70
C GLY A 87 -15.15 -5.42 -13.45
N THR A 88 -14.76 -5.29 -12.19
CA THR A 88 -13.86 -4.24 -11.72
C THR A 88 -12.73 -4.88 -10.94
N ASP A 89 -11.51 -4.47 -11.28
CA ASP A 89 -10.30 -4.72 -10.53
C ASP A 89 -9.98 -3.53 -9.65
N TYR A 90 -9.93 -3.76 -8.35
CA TYR A 90 -9.57 -2.78 -7.34
C TYR A 90 -8.06 -2.90 -7.10
N TYR A 91 -7.29 -2.10 -7.85
CA TYR A 91 -5.84 -2.06 -7.72
C TYR A 91 -5.41 -0.99 -6.72
N SER A 92 -4.41 -1.30 -5.91
CA SER A 92 -3.70 -0.31 -5.10
C SER A 92 -2.23 -0.69 -4.89
N GLN A 93 -1.37 0.30 -4.72
CA GLN A 93 0.05 0.12 -4.45
C GLN A 93 0.55 1.19 -3.47
N SER A 94 1.65 0.89 -2.77
CA SER A 94 2.34 1.90 -1.96
C SER A 94 3.40 2.60 -2.79
N GLU A 95 3.36 3.93 -2.84
CA GLU A 95 4.40 4.74 -3.47
C GLU A 95 5.16 5.55 -2.42
N GLY A 96 6.49 5.47 -2.45
CA GLY A 96 7.36 6.30 -1.61
C GLY A 96 7.44 7.74 -2.14
N THR A 97 7.21 8.70 -1.27
CA THR A 97 7.25 10.13 -1.58
C THR A 97 7.99 10.92 -0.49
N SER A 98 8.23 12.20 -0.74
CA SER A 98 8.78 13.11 0.25
C SER A 98 8.11 14.48 0.20
N SER A 99 8.12 15.17 1.33
CA SER A 99 7.66 16.54 1.45
C SER A 99 8.64 17.37 2.27
N LYS A 100 8.66 18.68 2.01
CA LYS A 100 9.38 19.63 2.86
C LYS A 100 8.67 19.72 4.19
N ALA A 101 9.44 19.61 5.26
CA ALA A 101 9.00 19.82 6.62
C ALA A 101 9.81 20.96 7.26
N ASN A 102 9.39 21.43 8.43
CA ASN A 102 10.17 22.37 9.25
C ASN A 102 10.03 21.97 10.72
N ILE A 103 10.38 20.71 11.03
CA ILE A 103 10.18 20.16 12.38
C ILE A 103 11.36 20.58 13.24
N GLU A 104 11.12 21.49 14.18
CA GLU A 104 12.12 21.90 15.17
C GLU A 104 12.27 20.88 16.30
N VAL A 105 13.52 20.48 16.53
CA VAL A 105 13.98 19.66 17.66
C VAL A 105 14.70 20.57 18.63
N ARG A 106 14.23 20.64 19.89
CA ARG A 106 14.77 21.54 20.92
C ARG A 106 15.29 20.74 22.11
N ILE A 107 16.55 20.94 22.47
CA ILE A 107 17.20 20.30 23.63
C ILE A 107 17.80 21.39 24.53
N PRO A 108 17.53 21.41 25.84
CA PRO A 108 18.14 22.38 26.73
C PRO A 108 19.67 22.33 26.71
N LYS A 109 20.34 23.49 26.65
CA LYS A 109 21.81 23.59 26.51
C LYS A 109 22.59 22.84 27.59
N TYR A 110 22.02 22.77 28.79
CA TYR A 110 22.65 22.14 29.96
C TYR A 110 22.66 20.60 29.88
N ILE A 111 21.92 19.99 28.94
CA ILE A 111 21.98 18.55 28.70
C ILE A 111 23.21 18.24 27.84
N PRO A 112 24.16 17.43 28.34
CA PRO A 112 25.28 16.95 27.55
C PRO A 112 24.80 15.87 26.57
N PHE A 113 25.25 15.95 25.32
CA PHE A 113 25.07 14.91 24.30
C PHE A 113 26.10 15.09 23.19
N ASP A 114 26.38 14.03 22.45
CA ASP A 114 27.22 14.06 21.26
C ASP A 114 26.34 14.01 20.00
N GLU A 115 25.29 13.21 20.04
CA GLU A 115 24.33 13.03 18.96
C GLU A 115 22.92 12.71 19.48
N MET A 116 21.93 12.95 18.64
CA MET A 116 20.54 12.57 18.88
C MET A 116 20.07 11.68 17.74
N HIS A 117 19.45 10.57 18.09
CA HIS A 117 18.74 9.69 17.17
C HIS A 117 17.24 9.92 17.28
N ILE A 118 16.56 10.04 16.15
CA ILE A 118 15.10 10.14 16.07
C ILE A 118 14.66 9.06 15.09
N ASN A 119 13.83 8.14 15.54
CA ASN A 119 13.24 7.10 14.71
C ASN A 119 11.73 7.19 14.76
N THR A 120 11.05 6.95 13.64
CA THR A 120 9.60 6.69 13.64
C THR A 120 9.29 5.26 13.30
N ASP A 121 8.15 4.77 13.79
CA ASP A 121 7.50 3.58 13.27
C ASP A 121 6.55 3.90 12.10
N GLU A 122 5.92 2.88 11.53
CA GLU A 122 4.95 3.00 10.43
C GLU A 122 3.82 4.02 10.69
N LYS A 123 3.49 4.30 11.96
CA LYS A 123 2.41 5.21 12.39
C LYS A 123 2.95 6.56 12.86
N LEU A 124 4.21 6.86 12.55
CA LEU A 124 4.88 8.10 12.92
C LEU A 124 5.10 8.27 14.43
N ASN A 125 5.01 7.21 15.23
CA ASN A 125 5.37 7.28 16.64
C ASN A 125 6.88 7.45 16.76
N VAL A 126 7.30 8.53 17.43
CA VAL A 126 8.72 8.87 17.56
C VAL A 126 9.35 8.20 18.76
N THR A 127 10.51 7.57 18.54
CA THR A 127 11.49 7.24 19.57
C THR A 127 12.73 8.11 19.38
N SER A 128 12.98 8.98 20.35
CA SER A 128 14.18 9.81 20.43
C SER A 128 15.15 9.28 21.49
N GLU A 129 16.44 9.32 21.14
CA GLU A 129 17.52 8.89 22.01
C GLU A 129 18.64 9.93 21.98
N ILE A 130 19.00 10.42 23.15
CA ILE A 130 20.11 11.36 23.36
C ILE A 130 21.33 10.55 23.75
N MET A 131 22.35 10.57 22.89
CA MET A 131 23.53 9.71 23.00
C MET A 131 24.74 10.51 23.47
N ILE A 132 25.50 9.91 24.39
CA ILE A 132 26.80 10.40 24.86
C ILE A 132 27.80 9.26 24.67
N ILE A 133 28.79 9.45 23.81
CA ILE A 133 29.83 8.47 23.51
C ILE A 133 30.77 8.34 24.71
N ASN A 134 31.13 9.47 25.34
CA ASN A 134 31.99 9.50 26.52
C ASN A 134 31.52 10.59 27.50
N GLY A 135 30.90 10.19 28.62
CA GLY A 135 30.49 11.14 29.63
C GLY A 135 29.45 10.62 30.60
N PHE A 136 28.90 11.53 31.39
CA PHE A 136 27.82 11.23 32.33
C PHE A 136 26.47 11.56 31.70
N ILE A 137 25.52 10.63 31.80
CA ILE A 137 24.14 10.86 31.42
C ILE A 137 23.50 11.78 32.46
N HIS A 138 22.98 12.93 32.02
CA HIS A 138 22.28 13.83 32.92
C HIS A 138 20.98 13.17 33.42
N PRO A 139 20.60 13.29 34.71
CA PRO A 139 19.42 12.62 35.26
C PRO A 139 18.11 12.94 34.53
N GLU A 140 18.02 14.14 33.93
CA GLU A 140 16.83 14.58 33.18
C GLU A 140 16.77 14.09 31.74
N THR A 141 17.82 13.42 31.22
CA THR A 141 17.89 13.00 29.82
C THR A 141 16.67 12.18 29.39
N LYS A 142 16.29 11.17 30.21
CA LYS A 142 15.13 10.32 29.92
C LYS A 142 13.80 11.08 29.94
N LEU A 143 13.67 12.08 30.82
CA LEU A 143 12.47 12.92 30.87
C LEU A 143 12.35 13.79 29.61
N ILE A 144 13.49 14.26 29.10
CA ILE A 144 13.54 15.10 27.89
C ILE A 144 13.25 14.26 26.65
N GLU A 145 13.83 13.06 26.55
CA GLU A 145 13.51 12.10 25.48
C GLU A 145 12.01 11.78 25.42
N LEU A 146 11.37 11.51 26.57
CA LEU A 146 9.92 11.25 26.61
C LEU A 146 9.09 12.44 26.09
N LYS A 147 9.44 13.65 26.51
CA LYS A 147 8.77 14.87 26.02
C LYS A 147 9.00 15.09 24.52
N LEU A 148 10.21 14.78 24.04
CA LEU A 148 10.55 14.87 22.63
C LEU A 148 9.77 13.83 21.82
N ASN A 149 9.61 12.60 22.31
CA ASN A 149 8.79 11.57 21.65
C ASN A 149 7.36 12.06 21.43
N GLU A 150 6.72 12.56 22.49
CA GLU A 150 5.35 13.08 22.41
C GLU A 150 5.25 14.26 21.44
N THR A 151 6.14 15.25 21.60
CA THR A 151 6.10 16.49 20.81
C THR A 151 6.42 16.24 19.33
N LEU A 152 7.44 15.42 19.06
CA LEU A 152 7.87 15.14 17.70
C LEU A 152 6.85 14.25 16.99
N SER A 153 6.25 13.26 17.66
CA SER A 153 5.20 12.43 17.03
C SER A 153 4.08 13.31 16.47
N VAL A 154 3.59 14.26 17.26
CA VAL A 154 2.57 15.23 16.81
C VAL A 154 3.07 16.04 15.61
N LYS A 155 4.30 16.58 15.66
CA LYS A 155 4.84 17.39 14.56
C LYS A 155 5.06 16.60 13.27
N PHE A 156 5.49 15.34 13.36
CA PHE A 156 5.63 14.48 12.19
C PHE A 156 4.26 14.17 11.58
N SER A 157 3.27 13.81 12.40
CA SER A 157 1.89 13.61 11.93
C SER A 157 1.33 14.86 11.26
N GLU A 158 1.42 16.04 11.90
CA GLU A 158 0.95 17.30 11.32
C GLU A 158 1.64 17.64 9.99
N ALA A 159 2.94 17.40 9.88
CA ALA A 159 3.69 17.67 8.65
C ALA A 159 3.32 16.71 7.50
N VAL A 160 3.03 15.44 7.83
CA VAL A 160 2.52 14.47 6.85
C VAL A 160 1.09 14.84 6.44
N ASP A 161 0.20 15.12 7.38
CA ASP A 161 -1.19 15.50 7.12
C ASP A 161 -1.28 16.73 6.20
N GLU A 162 -0.48 17.77 6.47
CA GLU A 162 -0.41 18.98 5.62
C GLU A 162 0.06 18.64 4.19
N ALA A 163 1.00 17.70 4.06
CA ALA A 163 1.51 17.28 2.75
C ALA A 163 0.48 16.46 1.97
N LEU A 164 -0.27 15.59 2.64
CA LEU A 164 -1.33 14.77 2.06
C LEU A 164 -2.55 15.61 1.64
N GLU A 165 -3.00 16.55 2.47
CA GLU A 165 -4.13 17.43 2.15
C GLU A 165 -3.89 18.21 0.84
N LYS A 166 -2.65 18.64 0.60
CA LYS A 166 -2.26 19.33 -0.64
C LYS A 166 -2.30 18.44 -1.87
N ARG A 167 -2.17 17.13 -1.71
CA ARG A 167 -2.08 16.15 -2.81
C ARG A 167 -3.36 15.35 -3.01
N GLY A 168 -4.21 15.27 -2.00
CA GLY A 168 -5.40 14.40 -2.01
C GLY A 168 -5.05 12.92 -1.90
N GLU A 169 -3.93 12.59 -1.28
CA GLU A 169 -3.40 11.23 -1.12
C GLU A 169 -3.72 10.66 0.27
N GLU A 170 -3.74 9.34 0.40
CA GLU A 170 -3.90 8.66 1.69
C GLU A 170 -2.55 8.20 2.25
N PHE A 171 -2.33 8.42 3.54
CA PHE A 171 -1.13 7.94 4.24
C PHE A 171 -1.10 6.41 4.26
N SER A 172 0.04 5.81 3.88
CA SER A 172 0.29 4.37 4.02
C SER A 172 1.19 4.09 5.23
N SER A 173 2.42 4.61 5.22
CA SER A 173 3.41 4.40 6.29
C SER A 173 4.53 5.43 6.26
N GLY A 174 5.32 5.54 7.33
CA GLY A 174 6.48 6.44 7.35
C GLY A 174 7.58 6.02 8.32
N TRP A 175 8.68 5.49 7.80
CA TRP A 175 9.85 5.09 8.58
C TRP A 175 10.98 6.08 8.39
N PHE A 176 11.22 6.94 9.38
CA PHE A 176 12.34 7.88 9.34
C PHE A 176 13.40 7.51 10.37
N THR A 177 14.66 7.71 9.99
CA THR A 177 15.79 7.68 10.92
C THR A 177 16.63 8.92 10.71
N TYR A 178 16.67 9.78 11.73
CA TYR A 178 17.54 10.94 11.75
C TYR A 178 18.63 10.77 12.79
N ARG A 179 19.84 11.15 12.39
CA ARG A 179 20.98 11.30 13.28
C ARG A 179 21.48 12.72 13.19
N ILE A 180 21.35 13.47 14.27
CA ILE A 180 21.71 14.89 14.33
C ILE A 180 22.87 15.03 15.31
N MET A 181 24.03 15.52 14.84
CA MET A 181 25.16 15.76 15.72
C MET A 181 24.90 17.01 16.56
N ARG A 182 25.41 17.07 17.79
CA ARG A 182 25.28 18.29 18.62
C ARG A 182 25.77 19.54 17.90
N ASN A 183 26.83 19.42 17.10
CA ASN A 183 27.40 20.54 16.34
C ASN A 183 26.48 21.07 15.22
N ASP A 184 25.45 20.31 14.84
CA ASP A 184 24.46 20.74 13.86
C ASP A 184 23.33 21.56 14.51
N PHE A 185 23.22 21.53 15.84
CA PHE A 185 22.29 22.37 16.58
C PHE A 185 22.82 23.80 16.69
N LYS A 186 21.90 24.76 16.61
CA LYS A 186 22.18 26.18 16.83
C LYS A 186 21.65 26.62 18.18
N GLU A 187 22.35 27.54 18.81
CA GLU A 187 21.90 28.14 20.07
C GLU A 187 20.70 29.07 19.86
N ASP A 188 19.63 28.87 20.64
CA ASP A 188 18.46 29.75 20.70
C ASP A 188 17.99 29.86 22.17
N GLY A 189 18.27 31.00 22.80
CA GLY A 189 17.96 31.20 24.23
C GLY A 189 18.68 30.19 25.14
N ASP A 190 17.91 29.41 25.90
CA ASP A 190 18.40 28.35 26.79
C ASP A 190 18.46 26.96 26.11
N ASP A 191 18.10 26.89 24.83
CA ASP A 191 18.00 25.66 24.06
C ASP A 191 19.04 25.58 22.93
N LEU A 192 19.27 24.35 22.50
CA LEU A 192 19.89 23.97 21.25
C LEU A 192 18.78 23.52 20.30
N VAL A 193 18.79 24.06 19.08
CA VAL A 193 17.73 23.84 18.09
C VAL A 193 18.31 23.30 16.79
N ALA A 194 17.73 22.22 16.29
CA ALA A 194 17.95 21.69 14.96
C ALA A 194 16.61 21.59 14.22
N THR A 195 16.66 21.61 12.89
CA THR A 195 15.47 21.53 12.03
C THR A 195 15.58 20.32 11.13
N ILE A 196 14.49 19.56 11.04
CA ILE A 196 14.31 18.50 10.05
C ILE A 196 13.51 19.12 8.89
N ASP A 197 14.18 19.26 7.75
CA ASP A 197 13.69 20.01 6.59
C ASP A 197 12.87 19.16 5.60
N THR A 198 12.92 17.83 5.72
CA THR A 198 12.30 16.90 4.77
C THR A 198 11.89 15.64 5.49
N ILE A 199 10.74 15.09 5.11
CA ILE A 199 10.21 13.81 5.59
C ILE A 199 9.88 12.94 4.38
N GLU A 200 10.20 11.65 4.46
CA GLU A 200 9.95 10.62 3.43
C GLU A 200 8.91 9.59 3.88
N TYR A 201 7.73 9.59 3.27
CA TYR A 201 6.60 8.74 3.67
C TYR A 201 6.03 8.01 2.45
N SER A 202 5.28 6.95 2.70
CA SER A 202 4.59 6.20 1.67
C SER A 202 3.13 6.62 1.62
N VAL A 203 2.59 6.76 0.42
CA VAL A 203 1.16 6.97 0.17
C VAL A 203 0.55 5.75 -0.49
N ARG A 204 -0.75 5.57 -0.33
CA ARG A 204 -1.50 4.57 -1.08
C ARG A 204 -2.04 5.23 -2.35
N ASP A 205 -1.60 4.72 -3.49
CA ASP A 205 -2.20 5.01 -4.80
C ASP A 205 -3.12 3.87 -5.17
N GLY A 206 -4.35 4.16 -5.58
CA GLY A 206 -5.34 3.15 -5.88
C GLY A 206 -6.30 3.61 -6.97
N HIS A 207 -6.65 2.70 -7.87
CA HIS A 207 -7.55 2.97 -8.97
C HIS A 207 -8.33 1.71 -9.35
N ASP A 208 -9.56 1.94 -9.81
CA ASP A 208 -10.46 0.89 -10.27
C ASP A 208 -10.25 0.70 -11.78
N ASN A 209 -9.86 -0.50 -12.18
CA ASN A 209 -9.72 -0.88 -13.58
C ASN A 209 -10.96 -1.66 -14.03
N TYR A 210 -11.47 -1.32 -15.21
CA TYR A 210 -12.52 -2.13 -15.86
C TYR A 210 -11.89 -3.40 -16.42
N VAL A 211 -12.52 -4.54 -16.17
CA VAL A 211 -12.07 -5.85 -16.65
C VAL A 211 -13.17 -6.47 -17.50
N GLU A 212 -12.81 -6.96 -18.69
CA GLU A 212 -13.72 -7.65 -19.59
C GLU A 212 -13.06 -8.84 -20.27
N ILE A 213 -13.69 -10.01 -20.19
CA ILE A 213 -13.37 -11.15 -21.04
C ILE A 213 -14.53 -11.38 -21.99
N ASN A 214 -14.40 -10.87 -23.21
CA ASN A 214 -15.45 -10.99 -24.22
C ASN A 214 -15.29 -12.29 -25.05
N LEU A 215 -16.08 -13.31 -24.72
CA LEU A 215 -16.01 -14.59 -25.43
C LEU A 215 -16.59 -14.50 -26.86
N ASN A 216 -17.37 -13.46 -27.19
CA ASN A 216 -17.84 -13.28 -28.54
C ASN A 216 -16.73 -12.72 -29.45
N GLU A 217 -15.96 -11.76 -28.96
CA GLU A 217 -14.81 -11.21 -29.69
C GLU A 217 -13.72 -12.27 -29.89
N LEU A 218 -13.36 -13.02 -28.84
CA LEU A 218 -12.39 -14.11 -28.95
C LEU A 218 -12.80 -15.19 -29.97
N LEU A 219 -14.10 -15.41 -30.16
CA LEU A 219 -14.63 -16.36 -31.15
C LEU A 219 -14.47 -15.84 -32.59
N GLU A 220 -14.48 -14.52 -32.79
CA GLU A 220 -14.27 -13.90 -34.11
C GLU A 220 -12.79 -13.89 -34.52
N GLU A 221 -11.88 -14.03 -33.55
CA GLU A 221 -10.43 -14.06 -33.75
C GLU A 221 -9.84 -15.47 -33.95
N GLU A 222 -10.63 -16.53 -33.67
CA GLU A 222 -10.30 -17.95 -33.95
C GLU A 222 -10.42 -18.34 -35.44
#